data_AF-A0A8J2RB00-F1
#
_entry.id   AF-A0A8J2RB00-F1
#
_cell.length_a   1.000
_cell.length_b   1.000
_cell.length_c   1.000
_cell.angle_alpha   90.00
_cell.angle_beta   90.00
_cell.angle_gamma   90.00
#
_symmetry.space_group_name_H-M   'P 1'
#
loop_
_entity.id
_entity.type
_entity.pdbx_description
1 polymer ?
#
loop_
_entity_poly.entity_id
_entity_poly.type
_entity_poly.pdbx_seq_one_letter_code
_entity_poly.pdbx_strand_id
1 'polypeptide(L)'
;MFIFASSVRHPRYEVKMASEICDVDDAVKDNSSYPSSTSTSDSHMPLIEDHRSETATTSTQIHDLTDEPDREFVTQLLLKRSRVLKYWRSAPSSTRSFVTRGAVALAEVTQRPETKPSRRRMGRSWPRCCAISGLVTAVVCAILALTFPLLYHAILNYELSLQKGTMSYKMWEEPPVKMYIKFYFFNVTNSEDIVNNQAKPILQQLGPYTFIESHHRVNIQPHDNYTMTYQQRRVWHFVQELSNGTLADNITALNVPLAGATYTLRFQPLWFKVGFNRIVKFLGSQLFVTKNASELIFDGYSDPLLELGKRLPPGTFPPMDKFAWFYQRNNSDSYDGVFNIFTGADHISKMGEMDLWNYTSQTNFYESYCGMVNGSFGEAWAPRRNKTNISMYVTDICRSITLDYEKEVIDAGVPVYRFAATEKVFANATVHPDNWCFCSGGVCNPSGVGNASTCRFGAPLFISYPHYYLADPYYIDQVEGLRPEKDLHQFYVDLEPEMAVPTSVRARLQINFLIEPDIDIDAVRNLNRMFLPLIWFELSADLTPDLGFWVNLANRVPVFGTAAFFGVLCLSLVAVAVSGVFLVKRRSRTHAIASADGSSKDSDTIDS
;
A
#
# COMPACT_ATOMS: atom_id res chain seq x y z
N MET A 1 8.91 11.46 25.41
CA MET A 1 7.53 11.09 25.83
C MET A 1 6.63 12.34 25.77
N PHE A 2 6.26 12.80 24.56
CA PHE A 2 5.31 13.92 24.38
C PHE A 2 4.57 13.92 23.02
N ILE A 3 4.73 12.87 22.21
CA ILE A 3 4.02 12.67 20.93
C ILE A 3 3.46 11.24 20.87
N PHE A 4 2.71 10.86 21.91
CA PHE A 4 1.88 9.64 21.97
C PHE A 4 0.81 9.87 23.04
N ALA A 5 -0.34 10.45 22.64
CA ALA A 5 -1.40 10.86 23.56
C ALA A 5 -2.79 10.90 22.88
N SER A 6 -3.22 9.76 22.33
CA SER A 6 -4.55 9.62 21.71
C SER A 6 -5.23 8.30 22.11
N SER A 7 -6.02 8.37 23.19
CA SER A 7 -7.11 7.43 23.55
C SER A 7 -6.83 5.91 23.48
N VAL A 8 -6.30 5.35 24.57
CA VAL A 8 -6.58 3.96 24.96
C VAL A 8 -7.56 3.97 26.13
N ARG A 9 -8.71 3.31 25.98
CA ARG A 9 -9.61 2.92 27.09
C ARG A 9 -9.77 1.41 27.08
N HIS A 10 -9.21 0.72 28.06
CA HIS A 10 -9.60 -0.66 28.34
C HIS A 10 -10.92 -0.67 29.12
N PRO A 11 -11.90 -1.51 28.76
CA PRO A 11 -13.02 -1.83 29.65
C PRO A 11 -12.50 -2.65 30.83
N ARG A 12 -13.00 -2.40 32.04
CA ARG A 12 -12.89 -3.35 33.15
C ARG A 12 -14.13 -4.22 33.17
N TYR A 13 -13.95 -5.50 33.46
CA TYR A 13 -15.04 -6.35 33.93
C TYR A 13 -15.41 -5.94 35.35
N GLU A 14 -16.69 -5.68 35.59
CA GLU A 14 -17.30 -5.84 36.91
C GLU A 14 -18.59 -6.67 36.75
N VAL A 15 -18.76 -7.66 37.62
CA VAL A 15 -19.94 -8.53 37.66
C VAL A 15 -20.72 -8.22 38.93
N LYS A 16 -22.02 -7.92 38.80
CA LYS A 16 -23.00 -8.00 39.88
C LYS A 16 -24.42 -8.20 39.33
N MET A 17 -25.24 -8.90 40.10
CA MET A 17 -26.61 -9.30 39.74
C MET A 17 -27.67 -8.50 40.51
N ALA A 18 -28.88 -8.46 39.94
CA ALA A 18 -30.17 -8.18 40.58
C ALA A 18 -30.40 -6.74 41.11
N SER A 19 -31.64 -6.26 41.32
CA SER A 19 -32.98 -6.86 41.13
C SER A 19 -34.03 -5.81 40.70
N GLU A 20 -35.22 -6.29 40.26
CA GLU A 20 -36.55 -5.65 40.32
C GLU A 20 -36.80 -4.35 39.50
N ILE A 21 -37.65 -4.42 38.46
CA ILE A 21 -39.13 -4.34 38.41
C ILE A 21 -39.66 -2.90 38.33
N CYS A 22 -40.31 -2.58 37.20
CA CYS A 22 -41.63 -1.94 37.09
C CYS A 22 -42.03 -1.84 35.60
N ASP A 23 -42.94 -2.71 35.15
CA ASP A 23 -43.69 -2.52 33.90
C ASP A 23 -44.75 -1.42 34.07
N VAL A 24 -45.13 -0.74 32.98
CA VAL A 24 -46.53 -0.47 32.56
C VAL A 24 -46.52 -0.09 31.06
N ASP A 25 -46.94 -1.03 30.22
CA ASP A 25 -47.91 -0.96 29.09
C ASP A 25 -48.49 0.42 28.63
N ASP A 26 -49.02 0.62 27.41
CA ASP A 26 -48.94 -0.04 26.10
C ASP A 26 -49.74 0.85 25.10
N ALA A 27 -49.66 0.58 23.78
CA ALA A 27 -50.74 0.83 22.80
C ALA A 27 -51.02 2.32 22.36
N VAL A 28 -51.59 2.66 21.18
CA VAL A 28 -51.89 1.90 19.93
C VAL A 28 -52.31 2.85 18.76
N LYS A 29 -51.98 2.50 17.49
CA LYS A 29 -52.67 2.89 16.20
C LYS A 29 -52.73 4.37 15.74
N ASP A 30 -53.06 4.75 14.49
CA ASP A 30 -53.08 4.09 13.14
C ASP A 30 -53.10 5.17 12.02
N ASN A 31 -52.90 4.76 10.76
CA ASN A 31 -53.37 5.39 9.49
C ASN A 31 -52.79 6.77 9.03
N SER A 32 -52.86 7.14 7.73
CA SER A 32 -52.83 6.38 6.45
C SER A 32 -52.71 7.31 5.22
N SER A 33 -52.23 6.77 4.09
CA SER A 33 -52.61 7.07 2.68
C SER A 33 -52.53 8.50 2.07
N TYR A 34 -51.68 8.60 1.03
CA TYR A 34 -51.78 9.30 -0.28
C TYR A 34 -53.21 9.59 -0.85
N PRO A 35 -53.44 10.51 -1.84
CA PRO A 35 -52.64 10.65 -3.09
C PRO A 35 -52.49 12.05 -3.76
N SER A 36 -52.06 12.02 -5.03
CA SER A 36 -51.74 13.08 -6.03
C SER A 36 -52.97 13.88 -6.57
N SER A 37 -52.91 14.83 -7.54
CA SER A 37 -51.97 15.11 -8.67
C SER A 37 -52.16 16.52 -9.33
N THR A 38 -51.32 16.86 -10.34
CA THR A 38 -51.57 17.76 -11.52
C THR A 38 -51.90 19.27 -11.31
N SER A 39 -51.65 20.23 -12.22
CA SER A 39 -50.71 20.40 -13.37
C SER A 39 -50.85 21.82 -14.00
N THR A 40 -49.82 22.35 -14.70
CA THR A 40 -49.86 23.38 -15.81
C THR A 40 -50.46 24.79 -15.53
N SER A 41 -50.13 25.91 -16.21
CA SER A 41 -49.02 26.34 -17.09
C SER A 41 -49.19 27.84 -17.46
N ASP A 42 -48.09 28.59 -17.67
CA ASP A 42 -47.98 29.84 -18.50
C ASP A 42 -48.84 31.09 -18.16
N SER A 43 -48.47 32.34 -18.52
CA SER A 43 -47.21 32.98 -18.94
C SER A 43 -47.36 34.53 -18.90
N HIS A 44 -46.27 35.32 -18.78
CA HIS A 44 -46.02 36.56 -19.58
C HIS A 44 -44.70 37.30 -19.19
N MET A 45 -44.04 37.87 -20.20
CA MET A 45 -42.92 38.84 -20.19
C MET A 45 -43.35 40.10 -21.00
N PRO A 46 -42.51 41.14 -21.33
CA PRO A 46 -41.06 41.38 -21.17
C PRO A 46 -40.80 42.58 -20.20
N LEU A 47 -39.72 43.40 -20.14
CA LEU A 47 -38.47 43.81 -20.86
C LEU A 47 -37.43 44.22 -19.76
N ILE A 48 -36.15 44.65 -19.86
CA ILE A 48 -34.98 44.74 -20.79
C ILE A 48 -33.74 44.99 -19.82
N GLU A 49 -32.43 44.83 -20.07
CA GLU A 49 -31.48 45.24 -21.13
C GLU A 49 -30.17 44.38 -21.09
N ASP A 50 -29.09 44.79 -21.77
CA ASP A 50 -28.29 43.89 -22.63
C ASP A 50 -26.74 43.85 -22.42
N HIS A 51 -26.06 42.99 -23.19
CA HIS A 51 -24.65 42.55 -23.16
C HIS A 51 -23.55 43.63 -23.29
N ARG A 52 -22.35 43.32 -22.73
CA ARG A 52 -21.12 43.18 -23.56
C ARG A 52 -19.97 42.39 -22.92
N SER A 53 -19.05 41.94 -23.77
CA SER A 53 -17.73 41.33 -23.48
C SER A 53 -16.69 41.91 -24.46
N GLU A 54 -15.38 41.79 -24.17
CA GLU A 54 -14.29 41.45 -25.14
C GLU A 54 -12.87 41.59 -24.53
N THR A 55 -11.80 41.35 -25.31
CA THR A 55 -10.46 40.98 -24.84
C THR A 55 -9.28 41.69 -25.52
N ALA A 56 -8.20 41.89 -24.75
CA ALA A 56 -6.75 41.87 -25.08
C ALA A 56 -6.16 42.61 -26.32
N THR A 57 -5.05 43.34 -26.11
CA THR A 57 -3.91 43.43 -27.08
C THR A 57 -2.60 43.95 -26.42
N THR A 58 -1.48 43.90 -27.15
CA THR A 58 -0.07 43.92 -26.68
C THR A 58 0.74 45.21 -26.93
N SER A 59 1.82 45.47 -26.16
CA SER A 59 3.20 45.65 -26.68
C SER A 59 4.32 45.88 -25.63
N THR A 60 5.57 45.74 -26.11
CA THR A 60 6.96 45.93 -25.59
C THR A 60 7.29 47.25 -24.84
N GLN A 61 8.42 47.46 -24.11
CA GLN A 61 9.75 46.77 -24.01
C GLN A 61 10.58 47.13 -22.72
N ILE A 62 11.38 46.17 -22.19
CA ILE A 62 12.76 46.27 -21.59
C ILE A 62 13.09 47.07 -20.27
N HIS A 63 13.92 46.41 -19.41
CA HIS A 63 14.60 46.82 -18.15
C HIS A 63 13.71 47.31 -16.97
N ASP A 64 14.02 47.07 -15.69
CA ASP A 64 15.30 46.74 -15.02
C ASP A 64 15.16 45.72 -13.84
N LEU A 65 16.25 45.40 -13.12
CA LEU A 65 16.36 44.36 -12.07
C LEU A 65 16.33 44.88 -10.60
N THR A 66 15.44 44.35 -9.75
CA THR A 66 15.61 44.26 -8.27
C THR A 66 14.67 43.24 -7.61
N ASP A 67 15.11 42.58 -6.54
CA ASP A 67 14.32 41.66 -5.68
C ASP A 67 13.40 42.39 -4.67
N GLU A 68 12.23 41.81 -4.33
CA GLU A 68 11.59 41.99 -3.00
C GLU A 68 10.60 40.83 -2.65
N PRO A 69 10.96 39.86 -1.77
CA PRO A 69 10.09 38.74 -1.41
C PRO A 69 9.27 38.94 -0.10
N ASP A 70 9.52 39.98 0.70
CA ASP A 70 9.06 40.04 2.10
C ASP A 70 7.58 40.39 2.34
N ARG A 71 6.88 41.00 1.36
CA ARG A 71 5.52 41.53 1.56
C ARG A 71 4.46 40.47 1.84
N GLU A 72 4.53 39.31 1.19
CA GLU A 72 3.49 38.28 1.31
C GLU A 72 3.51 37.59 2.68
N PHE A 73 4.71 37.35 3.23
CA PHE A 73 4.90 36.76 4.55
C PHE A 73 4.31 37.62 5.68
N VAL A 74 4.51 38.95 5.61
CA VAL A 74 3.95 39.91 6.57
C VAL A 74 2.41 39.91 6.52
N THR A 75 1.83 39.82 5.32
CA THR A 75 0.37 39.80 5.12
C THR A 75 -0.26 38.53 5.72
N GLN A 76 0.38 37.38 5.53
CA GLN A 76 -0.02 36.11 6.16
C GLN A 76 0.05 36.17 7.70
N LEU A 77 1.06 36.84 8.28
CA LEU A 77 1.19 37.03 9.72
C LEU A 77 0.01 37.84 10.32
N LEU A 78 -0.37 38.93 9.64
CA LEU A 78 -1.46 39.81 10.08
C LEU A 78 -2.82 39.11 10.01
N LEU A 79 -3.05 38.27 9.00
CA LEU A 79 -4.28 37.46 8.89
C LEU A 79 -4.37 36.36 9.98
N LYS A 80 -3.24 35.76 10.39
CA LYS A 80 -3.21 34.85 11.55
C LYS A 80 -3.56 35.58 12.86
N ARG A 81 -3.06 36.80 13.05
CA ARG A 81 -3.32 37.62 14.26
C ARG A 81 -4.81 37.95 14.46
N SER A 82 -5.56 38.22 13.38
CA SER A 82 -7.00 38.55 13.47
C SER A 82 -7.88 37.34 13.84
N ARG A 83 -7.54 36.13 13.36
CA ARG A 83 -8.25 34.88 13.70
C ARG A 83 -8.10 34.52 15.19
N VAL A 84 -6.89 34.67 15.76
CA VAL A 84 -6.64 34.47 17.19
C VAL A 84 -7.48 35.43 18.06
N LEU A 85 -7.59 36.70 17.66
CA LEU A 85 -8.40 37.70 18.38
C LEU A 85 -9.91 37.41 18.34
N LYS A 86 -10.44 36.80 17.27
CA LYS A 86 -11.83 36.31 17.27
C LYS A 86 -12.02 35.13 18.22
N TYR A 87 -11.11 34.16 18.22
CA TYR A 87 -11.18 32.98 19.09
C TYR A 87 -11.07 33.34 20.60
N TRP A 88 -10.30 34.38 20.93
CA TRP A 88 -10.20 34.87 22.30
C TRP A 88 -11.50 35.52 22.82
N ARG A 89 -12.34 36.07 21.92
CA ARG A 89 -13.63 36.70 22.28
C ARG A 89 -14.77 35.69 22.49
N SER A 90 -14.64 34.44 22.07
CA SER A 90 -15.63 33.36 22.31
C SER A 90 -15.31 32.45 23.49
N ALA A 91 -14.10 32.49 24.05
CA ALA A 91 -13.69 31.62 25.16
C ALA A 91 -14.53 31.79 26.45
N PRO A 92 -14.81 30.72 27.23
CA PRO A 92 -15.55 30.82 28.51
C PRO A 92 -14.95 31.80 29.53
N SER A 93 -15.80 32.28 30.44
CA SER A 93 -15.44 33.30 31.45
C SER A 93 -14.36 32.84 32.42
N SER A 94 -14.35 31.55 32.78
CA SER A 94 -13.29 30.91 33.58
C SER A 94 -11.92 31.00 32.89
N THR A 95 -11.85 30.73 31.60
CA THR A 95 -10.63 30.79 30.79
C THR A 95 -10.07 32.21 30.73
N ARG A 96 -10.95 33.21 30.50
CA ARG A 96 -10.54 34.63 30.52
C ARG A 96 -10.07 35.05 31.91
N SER A 97 -10.77 34.67 32.98
CA SER A 97 -10.35 34.95 34.37
C SER A 97 -8.93 34.43 34.65
N PHE A 98 -8.60 33.24 34.19
CA PHE A 98 -7.27 32.63 34.37
C PHE A 98 -6.17 33.41 33.62
N VAL A 99 -6.41 33.79 32.36
CA VAL A 99 -5.43 34.55 31.56
C VAL A 99 -5.27 35.99 32.05
N THR A 100 -6.35 36.68 32.45
CA THR A 100 -6.24 38.04 33.02
C THR A 100 -5.47 38.03 34.35
N ARG A 101 -5.69 37.01 35.20
CA ARG A 101 -4.87 36.82 36.43
C ARG A 101 -3.40 36.55 36.10
N GLY A 102 -3.11 35.75 35.08
CA GLY A 102 -1.73 35.55 34.59
C GLY A 102 -1.08 36.82 34.05
N ALA A 103 -1.83 37.67 33.33
CA ALA A 103 -1.34 38.93 32.79
C ALA A 103 -1.07 39.97 33.89
N VAL A 104 -1.94 40.08 34.90
CA VAL A 104 -1.72 40.94 36.08
C VAL A 104 -0.49 40.47 36.86
N ALA A 105 -0.36 39.16 37.08
CA ALA A 105 0.81 38.57 37.75
C ALA A 105 2.14 38.76 36.99
N LEU A 106 2.10 39.01 35.67
CA LEU A 106 3.27 39.41 34.87
C LEU A 106 3.53 40.92 34.94
N ALA A 107 2.50 41.76 35.02
CA ALA A 107 2.64 43.22 35.13
C ALA A 107 3.18 43.67 36.50
N GLU A 108 2.76 43.03 37.59
CA GLU A 108 3.24 43.35 38.95
C GLU A 108 4.72 42.96 39.20
N VAL A 109 5.33 42.18 38.30
CA VAL A 109 6.75 41.78 38.38
C VAL A 109 7.68 42.87 37.86
N THR A 110 7.22 43.75 36.96
CA THR A 110 8.05 44.79 36.32
C THR A 110 8.11 46.13 37.06
N GLN A 111 7.38 46.31 38.16
CA GLN A 111 7.42 47.53 38.97
C GLN A 111 7.68 47.23 40.46
N ARG A 112 8.96 47.11 40.81
CA ARG A 112 9.44 47.29 42.18
C ARG A 112 10.65 48.23 42.18
N PRO A 113 10.75 49.19 43.12
CA PRO A 113 11.90 50.09 43.20
C PRO A 113 13.16 49.33 43.61
N GLU A 114 14.33 49.89 43.25
CA GLU A 114 15.63 49.35 43.65
C GLU A 114 15.81 49.39 45.17
N THR A 115 15.47 48.28 45.82
CA THR A 115 15.87 48.01 47.19
C THR A 115 17.22 47.32 47.16
N LYS A 116 18.22 47.91 47.86
CA LYS A 116 19.59 47.35 47.97
C LYS A 116 19.52 45.84 48.20
N PRO A 117 20.34 45.01 47.53
CA PRO A 117 20.19 43.56 47.52
C PRO A 117 20.41 42.97 48.91
N SER A 118 19.32 42.85 49.68
CA SER A 118 19.31 42.17 50.96
C SER A 118 19.71 40.71 50.70
N ARG A 119 20.91 40.36 51.18
CA ARG A 119 21.63 39.13 50.78
C ARG A 119 21.01 37.91 51.45
N ARG A 120 19.77 37.56 51.07
CA ARG A 120 19.03 36.37 51.52
C ARG A 120 19.98 35.19 51.43
N ARG A 121 20.32 34.61 52.60
CA ARG A 121 21.31 33.53 52.70
C ARG A 121 20.76 32.29 52.00
N MET A 122 21.12 32.11 50.73
CA MET A 122 20.70 30.96 49.92
C MET A 122 21.01 29.66 50.67
N GLY A 123 20.00 28.80 50.80
CA GLY A 123 19.91 27.78 51.84
C GLY A 123 21.17 26.91 51.98
N ARG A 124 21.48 26.49 53.21
CA ARG A 124 22.64 25.63 53.53
C ARG A 124 22.63 24.31 52.74
N SER A 125 21.45 23.88 52.28
CA SER A 125 21.17 22.70 51.46
C SER A 125 21.27 22.88 49.94
N TRP A 126 21.03 24.07 49.38
CA TRP A 126 20.77 24.27 47.92
C TRP A 126 21.72 23.51 46.96
N PRO A 127 23.06 23.70 47.00
CA PRO A 127 23.97 22.99 46.09
C PRO A 127 24.05 21.48 46.33
N ARG A 128 23.60 20.95 47.47
CA ARG A 128 23.45 19.51 47.70
C ARG A 128 22.21 18.97 46.99
N CYS A 129 21.09 19.70 47.06
CA CYS A 129 19.88 19.33 46.32
C CYS A 129 20.15 19.29 44.81
N CYS A 130 20.83 20.30 44.25
CA CYS A 130 21.20 20.33 42.84
C CYS A 130 22.14 19.18 42.42
N ALA A 131 23.11 18.82 43.28
CA ALA A 131 24.00 17.68 43.01
C ALA A 131 23.25 16.34 43.04
N ILE A 132 22.34 16.13 44.00
CA ILE A 132 21.52 14.91 44.10
C ILE A 132 20.55 14.82 42.92
N SER A 133 19.82 15.89 42.59
CA SER A 133 18.90 15.89 41.44
C SER A 133 19.63 15.70 40.12
N GLY A 134 20.81 16.33 39.95
CA GLY A 134 21.66 16.13 38.78
C GLY A 134 22.15 14.68 38.64
N LEU A 135 22.54 14.04 39.75
CA LEU A 135 22.97 12.63 39.75
C LEU A 135 21.82 11.68 39.44
N VAL A 136 20.62 11.90 39.99
CA VAL A 136 19.43 11.11 39.68
C VAL A 136 19.06 11.24 38.20
N THR A 137 19.04 12.47 37.66
CA THR A 137 18.81 12.70 36.22
C THR A 137 19.89 12.02 35.37
N ALA A 138 21.16 12.07 35.77
CA ALA A 138 22.25 11.40 35.06
C ALA A 138 22.01 9.87 34.98
N VAL A 139 21.72 9.22 36.10
CA VAL A 139 21.46 7.77 36.14
C VAL A 139 20.23 7.41 35.30
N VAL A 140 19.14 8.17 35.40
CA VAL A 140 17.91 7.94 34.62
C VAL A 140 18.17 8.14 33.11
N CYS A 141 18.86 9.21 32.71
CA CYS A 141 19.16 9.47 31.31
C CYS A 141 20.18 8.48 30.72
N ALA A 142 21.13 7.96 31.51
CA ALA A 142 22.04 6.91 31.08
C ALA A 142 21.28 5.58 30.84
N ILE A 143 20.38 5.18 31.75
CA ILE A 143 19.53 4.01 31.56
C ILE A 143 18.66 4.19 30.31
N LEU A 144 17.97 5.33 30.17
CA LEU A 144 17.12 5.62 29.02
C LEU A 144 17.90 5.65 27.70
N ALA A 145 19.10 6.23 27.65
CA ALA A 145 19.92 6.24 26.44
C ALA A 145 20.31 4.82 25.98
N LEU A 146 20.53 3.89 26.91
CA LEU A 146 20.87 2.51 26.62
C LEU A 146 19.65 1.64 26.29
N THR A 147 18.50 1.86 26.95
CA THR A 147 17.29 1.02 26.76
C THR A 147 16.31 1.55 25.72
N PHE A 148 16.40 2.83 25.33
CA PHE A 148 15.42 3.44 24.41
C PHE A 148 15.36 2.77 23.02
N PRO A 149 16.47 2.37 22.36
CA PRO A 149 16.38 1.62 21.11
C PRO A 149 15.61 0.30 21.26
N LEU A 150 15.89 -0.48 22.31
CA LEU A 150 15.20 -1.74 22.59
C LEU A 150 13.69 -1.53 22.85
N LEU A 151 13.35 -0.51 23.64
CA LEU A 151 11.96 -0.12 23.89
C LEU A 151 11.26 0.36 22.60
N TYR A 152 11.96 1.11 21.75
CA TYR A 152 11.43 1.57 20.48
C TYR A 152 11.15 0.40 19.53
N HIS A 153 12.11 -0.51 19.30
CA HIS A 153 11.85 -1.67 18.43
C HIS A 153 10.79 -2.60 19.01
N ALA A 154 10.62 -2.71 20.34
CA ALA A 154 9.51 -3.44 20.95
C ALA A 154 8.14 -2.81 20.63
N ILE A 155 8.03 -1.47 20.73
CA ILE A 155 6.81 -0.74 20.35
C ILE A 155 6.56 -0.81 18.84
N LEU A 156 7.62 -0.68 18.02
CA LEU A 156 7.54 -0.78 16.56
C LEU A 156 7.07 -2.16 16.13
N ASN A 157 7.61 -3.24 16.68
CA ASN A 157 7.16 -4.61 16.37
C ASN A 157 5.67 -4.80 16.72
N TYR A 158 5.20 -4.22 17.82
CA TYR A 158 3.78 -4.25 18.17
C TYR A 158 2.92 -3.49 17.15
N GLU A 159 3.26 -2.24 16.83
CA GLU A 159 2.51 -1.40 15.87
C GLU A 159 2.59 -1.91 14.42
N LEU A 160 3.65 -2.65 14.08
CA LEU A 160 3.80 -3.30 12.78
C LEU A 160 2.97 -4.59 12.66
N SER A 161 2.73 -5.31 13.75
CA SER A 161 1.94 -6.56 13.70
C SER A 161 0.50 -6.34 13.24
N LEU A 162 -0.07 -7.30 12.51
CA LEU A 162 -1.44 -7.21 11.98
C LEU A 162 -2.49 -7.56 13.05
N GLN A 163 -2.44 -6.86 14.18
CA GLN A 163 -3.39 -6.99 15.29
C GLN A 163 -4.36 -5.81 15.36
N LYS A 164 -5.63 -6.08 15.68
CA LYS A 164 -6.68 -5.06 15.68
C LYS A 164 -6.37 -3.90 16.64
N GLY A 165 -6.22 -2.71 16.07
CA GLY A 165 -5.94 -1.47 16.81
C GLY A 165 -4.51 -0.92 16.63
N THR A 166 -3.58 -1.70 16.06
CA THR A 166 -2.23 -1.26 15.65
C THR A 166 -2.28 -0.27 14.46
N MET A 167 -1.14 0.28 14.08
CA MET A 167 -0.98 1.06 12.84
C MET A 167 -1.12 0.18 11.59
N SER A 168 -0.36 -0.92 11.48
CA SER A 168 -0.38 -1.78 10.29
C SER A 168 -1.72 -2.42 10.00
N TYR A 169 -2.44 -2.92 11.03
CA TYR A 169 -3.78 -3.50 10.82
C TYR A 169 -4.73 -2.52 10.14
N LYS A 170 -4.72 -1.24 10.54
CA LYS A 170 -5.58 -0.20 9.92
C LYS A 170 -5.19 0.06 8.46
N MET A 171 -3.89 0.11 8.15
CA MET A 171 -3.40 0.31 6.78
C MET A 171 -3.61 -0.92 5.88
N TRP A 172 -3.74 -2.11 6.47
CA TRP A 172 -4.09 -3.33 5.75
C TRP A 172 -5.61 -3.44 5.51
N GLU A 173 -6.43 -3.02 6.49
CA GLU A 173 -7.90 -2.97 6.43
C GLU A 173 -8.40 -1.89 5.46
N GLU A 174 -7.79 -0.68 5.51
CA GLU A 174 -8.01 0.45 4.60
C GLU A 174 -6.67 1.00 4.06
N PRO A 175 -6.22 0.57 2.87
CA PRO A 175 -4.96 1.05 2.28
C PRO A 175 -4.92 2.58 2.04
N PRO A 176 -3.89 3.30 2.57
CA PRO A 176 -3.80 4.76 2.44
C PRO A 176 -3.23 5.23 1.08
N VAL A 177 -2.77 4.31 0.24
CA VAL A 177 -2.19 4.58 -1.08
C VAL A 177 -3.17 4.18 -2.18
N LYS A 178 -3.34 5.03 -3.18
CA LYS A 178 -4.15 4.70 -4.37
C LYS A 178 -3.39 3.70 -5.25
N MET A 179 -4.01 2.55 -5.50
CA MET A 179 -3.53 1.58 -6.47
C MET A 179 -4.18 1.84 -7.83
N TYR A 180 -3.41 1.69 -8.89
CA TYR A 180 -3.85 1.84 -10.27
C TYR A 180 -3.48 0.59 -11.06
N ILE A 181 -4.48 -0.11 -11.62
CA ILE A 181 -4.26 -1.15 -12.61
C ILE A 181 -4.42 -0.55 -14.02
N LYS A 182 -3.51 -0.92 -14.92
CA LYS A 182 -3.44 -0.42 -16.29
C LYS A 182 -3.44 -1.60 -17.24
N PHE A 183 -4.44 -1.70 -18.10
CA PHE A 183 -4.55 -2.77 -19.09
C PHE A 183 -4.02 -2.31 -20.44
N TYR A 184 -3.28 -3.19 -21.11
CA TYR A 184 -2.70 -2.99 -22.44
C TYR A 184 -3.02 -4.21 -23.30
N PHE A 185 -3.72 -4.01 -24.41
CA PHE A 185 -4.13 -5.09 -25.32
C PHE A 185 -3.21 -5.16 -26.54
N PHE A 186 -3.03 -6.36 -27.08
CA PHE A 186 -2.43 -6.58 -28.39
C PHE A 186 -3.54 -6.75 -29.44
N ASN A 187 -3.88 -5.66 -30.12
CA ASN A 187 -4.84 -5.65 -31.22
C ASN A 187 -4.20 -6.31 -32.46
N VAL A 188 -4.85 -7.36 -32.98
CA VAL A 188 -4.40 -8.11 -34.15
C VAL A 188 -4.87 -7.40 -35.42
N THR A 189 -3.94 -6.90 -36.23
CA THR A 189 -4.29 -6.07 -37.42
C THR A 189 -4.50 -6.89 -38.70
N ASN A 190 -3.99 -8.12 -38.77
CA ASN A 190 -4.05 -9.00 -39.95
C ASN A 190 -4.76 -10.34 -39.67
N SER A 191 -5.85 -10.30 -38.89
CA SER A 191 -6.61 -11.48 -38.44
C SER A 191 -7.03 -12.45 -39.56
N GLU A 192 -7.46 -11.92 -40.72
CA GLU A 192 -7.86 -12.72 -41.87
C GLU A 192 -6.66 -13.44 -42.52
N ASP A 193 -5.51 -12.78 -42.64
CA ASP A 193 -4.29 -13.36 -43.23
C ASP A 193 -3.68 -14.47 -42.36
N ILE A 194 -3.80 -14.36 -41.03
CA ILE A 194 -3.35 -15.41 -40.11
C ILE A 194 -4.13 -16.71 -40.37
N VAL A 195 -5.46 -16.63 -40.55
CA VAL A 195 -6.34 -17.78 -40.74
C VAL A 195 -6.26 -18.34 -42.17
N ASN A 196 -6.25 -17.45 -43.18
CA ASN A 196 -6.33 -17.85 -44.58
C ASN A 196 -4.95 -18.16 -45.20
N ASN A 197 -3.94 -17.35 -44.88
CA ASN A 197 -2.63 -17.33 -45.56
C ASN A 197 -1.48 -17.80 -44.66
N GLN A 198 -1.78 -18.34 -43.47
CA GLN A 198 -0.81 -18.74 -42.43
C GLN A 198 0.13 -17.60 -41.99
N ALA A 199 -0.29 -16.34 -42.16
CA ALA A 199 0.58 -15.18 -41.97
C ALA A 199 1.02 -14.99 -40.52
N LYS A 200 2.19 -14.39 -40.35
CA LYS A 200 2.73 -13.99 -39.05
C LYS A 200 1.84 -12.91 -38.42
N PRO A 201 1.38 -13.04 -37.16
CA PRO A 201 0.50 -12.03 -36.55
C PRO A 201 1.20 -10.71 -36.30
N ILE A 202 0.58 -9.62 -36.77
CA ILE A 202 1.02 -8.24 -36.57
C ILE A 202 0.19 -7.63 -35.46
N LEU A 203 0.86 -7.12 -34.42
CA LEU A 203 0.23 -6.67 -33.18
C LEU A 203 0.43 -5.16 -32.98
N GLN A 204 -0.66 -4.47 -32.65
CA GLN A 204 -0.66 -3.08 -32.22
C GLN A 204 -1.02 -3.00 -30.74
N GLN A 205 -0.15 -2.42 -29.90
CA GLN A 205 -0.51 -2.18 -28.50
C GLN A 205 -1.56 -1.05 -28.40
N LEU A 206 -2.67 -1.33 -27.72
CA LEU A 206 -3.69 -0.35 -27.34
C LEU A 206 -3.74 -0.22 -25.81
N GLY A 207 -3.89 1.02 -25.32
CA GLY A 207 -3.89 1.35 -23.89
C GLY A 207 -2.87 2.44 -23.51
N PRO A 208 -2.69 2.73 -22.21
CA PRO A 208 -3.35 2.06 -21.09
C PRO A 208 -4.85 2.35 -21.02
N TYR A 209 -5.61 1.35 -20.55
CA TYR A 209 -6.93 1.52 -19.97
C TYR A 209 -6.77 1.43 -18.45
N THR A 210 -6.84 2.58 -17.77
CA THR A 210 -6.47 2.74 -16.37
C THR A 210 -7.69 2.71 -15.46
N PHE A 211 -7.59 1.99 -14.35
CA PHE A 211 -8.60 1.92 -13.30
C PHE A 211 -7.93 2.18 -11.95
N ILE A 212 -8.60 2.92 -11.06
CA ILE A 212 -8.30 2.88 -9.62
C ILE A 212 -8.78 1.53 -9.10
N GLU A 213 -7.92 0.85 -8.35
CA GLU A 213 -8.20 -0.42 -7.67
C GLU A 213 -8.30 -0.17 -6.15
N SER A 214 -9.46 -0.44 -5.58
CA SER A 214 -9.72 -0.37 -4.15
C SER A 214 -9.81 -1.77 -3.57
N HIS A 215 -9.06 -2.05 -2.49
CA HIS A 215 -9.16 -3.29 -1.73
C HIS A 215 -9.95 -3.06 -0.45
N HIS A 216 -10.89 -3.96 -0.16
CA HIS A 216 -11.60 -4.03 1.11
C HIS A 216 -11.48 -5.44 1.68
N ARG A 217 -10.99 -5.57 2.92
CA ARG A 217 -10.92 -6.85 3.62
C ARG A 217 -12.30 -7.16 4.20
N VAL A 218 -12.82 -8.35 3.92
CA VAL A 218 -14.13 -8.83 4.38
C VAL A 218 -14.00 -10.18 5.06
N ASN A 219 -15.01 -10.55 5.86
CA ASN A 219 -15.09 -11.83 6.57
C ASN A 219 -13.85 -12.16 7.44
N ILE A 220 -13.24 -11.12 8.02
CA ILE A 220 -12.01 -11.19 8.82
C ILE A 220 -12.24 -11.98 10.11
N GLN A 221 -11.42 -13.02 10.33
CA GLN A 221 -11.48 -13.94 11.48
C GLN A 221 -10.06 -14.20 12.01
N PRO A 222 -9.69 -13.63 13.18
CA PRO A 222 -8.41 -13.94 13.85
C PRO A 222 -8.47 -15.29 14.57
N HIS A 223 -7.32 -15.96 14.71
CA HIS A 223 -7.19 -17.30 15.30
C HIS A 223 -6.13 -17.36 16.41
N ASP A 224 -6.27 -18.32 17.32
CA ASP A 224 -5.37 -18.50 18.49
C ASP A 224 -3.93 -18.91 18.12
N ASN A 225 -3.71 -19.40 16.90
CA ASN A 225 -2.38 -19.74 16.36
C ASN A 225 -1.62 -18.51 15.79
N TYR A 226 -2.10 -17.29 16.06
CA TYR A 226 -1.59 -16.02 15.54
C TYR A 226 -1.73 -15.84 14.02
N THR A 227 -2.57 -16.62 13.34
CA THR A 227 -2.99 -16.33 11.96
C THR A 227 -4.35 -15.65 11.89
N MET A 228 -4.70 -15.14 10.72
CA MET A 228 -5.96 -14.44 10.46
C MET A 228 -6.50 -14.85 9.08
N THR A 229 -7.72 -15.37 9.06
CA THR A 229 -8.47 -15.65 7.82
C THR A 229 -9.18 -14.39 7.34
N TYR A 230 -9.19 -14.13 6.03
CA TYR A 230 -10.00 -13.07 5.43
C TYR A 230 -10.32 -13.37 3.95
N GLN A 231 -11.19 -12.55 3.38
CA GLN A 231 -11.49 -12.48 1.95
C GLN A 231 -11.26 -11.05 1.44
N GLN A 232 -10.98 -10.92 0.13
CA GLN A 232 -10.53 -9.68 -0.48
C GLN A 232 -11.50 -9.23 -1.57
N ARG A 233 -12.32 -8.23 -1.26
CA ARG A 233 -13.16 -7.55 -2.23
C ARG A 233 -12.30 -6.52 -2.97
N ARG A 234 -12.18 -6.67 -4.29
CA ARG A 234 -11.57 -5.67 -5.17
C ARG A 234 -12.64 -4.90 -5.93
N VAL A 235 -12.52 -3.58 -5.98
CA VAL A 235 -13.44 -2.71 -6.71
C VAL A 235 -12.63 -1.87 -7.69
N TRP A 236 -13.04 -1.86 -8.96
CA TRP A 236 -12.38 -1.11 -10.02
C TRP A 236 -13.24 0.03 -10.56
N HIS A 237 -12.64 1.22 -10.64
CA HIS A 237 -13.25 2.42 -11.21
C HIS A 237 -12.39 2.98 -12.33
N PHE A 238 -12.94 3.10 -13.54
CA PHE A 238 -12.23 3.57 -14.72
C PHE A 238 -11.82 5.05 -14.60
N VAL A 239 -10.63 5.38 -15.10
CA VAL A 239 -9.99 6.70 -15.01
C VAL A 239 -9.64 7.17 -16.43
N GLN A 240 -10.54 7.93 -17.05
CA GLN A 240 -10.38 8.36 -18.45
C GLN A 240 -9.19 9.31 -18.63
N GLU A 241 -8.89 10.14 -17.63
CA GLU A 241 -7.78 11.11 -17.63
C GLU A 241 -6.39 10.48 -17.50
N LEU A 242 -6.31 9.20 -17.10
CA LEU A 242 -5.08 8.39 -17.10
C LEU A 242 -5.11 7.28 -18.16
N SER A 243 -6.07 7.33 -19.10
CA SER A 243 -6.25 6.35 -20.17
C SER A 243 -6.01 6.98 -21.54
N ASN A 244 -5.30 6.27 -22.41
CA ASN A 244 -4.99 6.73 -23.77
C ASN A 244 -6.08 6.33 -24.80
N GLY A 245 -7.12 5.66 -24.34
CA GLY A 245 -8.25 5.19 -25.13
C GLY A 245 -9.54 5.18 -24.29
N THR A 246 -10.66 4.79 -24.90
CA THR A 246 -11.98 4.73 -24.24
C THR A 246 -12.42 3.29 -24.00
N LEU A 247 -13.35 3.07 -23.06
CA LEU A 247 -13.93 1.74 -22.83
C LEU A 247 -14.75 1.20 -24.02
N ALA A 248 -15.08 2.04 -25.01
CA ALA A 248 -15.76 1.68 -26.25
C ALA A 248 -14.79 1.43 -27.42
N ASP A 249 -13.47 1.44 -27.18
CA ASP A 249 -12.47 1.14 -28.22
C ASP A 249 -12.65 -0.30 -28.71
N ASN A 250 -12.70 -0.47 -30.03
CA ASN A 250 -12.78 -1.78 -30.68
C ASN A 250 -11.40 -2.44 -30.76
N ILE A 251 -11.28 -3.64 -30.20
CA ILE A 251 -10.04 -4.42 -30.14
C ILE A 251 -10.29 -5.79 -30.77
N THR A 252 -9.51 -6.13 -31.80
CA THR A 252 -9.53 -7.45 -32.44
C THR A 252 -8.56 -8.37 -31.72
N ALA A 253 -9.10 -9.38 -31.05
CA ALA A 253 -8.37 -10.32 -30.19
C ALA A 253 -8.74 -11.77 -30.50
N LEU A 254 -7.98 -12.73 -29.95
CA LEU A 254 -8.30 -14.15 -30.04
C LEU A 254 -9.63 -14.46 -29.32
N ASN A 255 -10.49 -15.25 -29.95
CA ASN A 255 -11.67 -15.83 -29.31
C ASN A 255 -11.23 -16.95 -28.35
N VAL A 256 -10.91 -16.57 -27.11
CA VAL A 256 -10.40 -17.47 -26.07
C VAL A 256 -11.36 -18.63 -25.75
N PRO A 257 -12.70 -18.45 -25.69
CA PRO A 257 -13.65 -19.58 -25.64
C PRO A 257 -13.48 -20.61 -26.76
N LEU A 258 -13.42 -20.17 -28.02
CA LEU A 258 -13.21 -21.07 -29.17
C LEU A 258 -11.83 -21.74 -29.10
N ALA A 259 -10.76 -20.96 -28.87
CA ALA A 259 -9.40 -21.49 -28.83
C ALA A 259 -9.14 -22.43 -27.64
N GLY A 260 -9.80 -22.20 -26.50
CA GLY A 260 -9.77 -23.13 -25.36
C GLY A 260 -10.47 -24.44 -25.66
N ALA A 261 -11.59 -24.39 -26.39
CA ALA A 261 -12.29 -25.58 -26.88
C ALA A 261 -11.43 -26.36 -27.90
N THR A 262 -10.81 -25.70 -28.90
CA THR A 262 -9.96 -26.42 -29.88
C THR A 262 -8.79 -27.15 -29.22
N TYR A 263 -8.08 -26.49 -28.29
CA TYR A 263 -6.97 -27.11 -27.55
C TYR A 263 -7.40 -28.28 -26.66
N THR A 264 -8.61 -28.23 -26.10
CA THR A 264 -9.16 -29.33 -25.28
C THR A 264 -9.59 -30.51 -26.16
N LEU A 265 -10.11 -30.24 -27.35
CA LEU A 265 -10.66 -31.26 -28.26
C LEU A 265 -9.61 -31.98 -29.11
N ARG A 266 -8.34 -31.52 -29.14
CA ARG A 266 -7.26 -32.21 -29.88
C ARG A 266 -7.06 -33.68 -29.47
N PHE A 267 -7.34 -33.98 -28.19
CA PHE A 267 -7.27 -35.33 -27.62
C PHE A 267 -8.54 -36.18 -27.80
N GLN A 268 -9.62 -35.61 -28.37
CA GLN A 268 -10.89 -36.32 -28.53
C GLN A 268 -10.95 -37.11 -29.85
N PRO A 269 -11.76 -38.18 -29.95
CA PRO A 269 -11.91 -38.95 -31.18
C PRO A 269 -12.38 -38.10 -32.38
N LEU A 270 -11.93 -38.47 -33.58
CA LEU A 270 -12.20 -37.77 -34.85
C LEU A 270 -13.68 -37.41 -35.06
N TRP A 271 -14.61 -38.31 -34.72
CA TRP A 271 -16.04 -38.06 -34.88
C TRP A 271 -16.54 -36.88 -34.02
N PHE A 272 -15.93 -36.66 -32.85
CA PHE A 272 -16.23 -35.52 -31.98
C PHE A 272 -15.69 -34.22 -32.58
N LYS A 273 -14.45 -34.23 -33.08
CA LYS A 273 -13.84 -33.07 -33.76
C LYS A 273 -14.65 -32.66 -35.01
N VAL A 274 -15.08 -33.63 -35.82
CA VAL A 274 -15.96 -33.39 -36.99
C VAL A 274 -17.33 -32.83 -36.57
N GLY A 275 -17.90 -33.30 -35.45
CA GLY A 275 -19.11 -32.72 -34.86
C GLY A 275 -18.91 -31.26 -34.43
N PHE A 276 -17.82 -30.98 -33.73
CA PHE A 276 -17.43 -29.65 -33.28
C PHE A 276 -17.24 -28.67 -34.45
N ASN A 277 -16.53 -29.08 -35.52
CA ASN A 277 -16.38 -28.25 -36.73
C ASN A 277 -17.72 -27.84 -37.35
N ARG A 278 -18.71 -28.76 -37.38
CA ARG A 278 -20.06 -28.45 -37.86
C ARG A 278 -20.77 -27.45 -36.96
N ILE A 279 -20.59 -27.56 -35.63
CA ILE A 279 -21.15 -26.63 -34.64
C ILE A 279 -20.52 -25.24 -34.80
N VAL A 280 -19.18 -25.14 -34.84
CA VAL A 280 -18.45 -23.87 -35.03
C VAL A 280 -18.90 -23.15 -36.31
N LYS A 281 -19.00 -23.89 -37.43
CA LYS A 281 -19.50 -23.37 -38.71
C LYS A 281 -20.97 -22.96 -38.67
N PHE A 282 -21.83 -23.72 -38.01
CA PHE A 282 -23.26 -23.40 -37.86
C PHE A 282 -23.48 -22.15 -36.99
N LEU A 283 -22.67 -21.97 -35.94
CA LEU A 283 -22.73 -20.82 -35.04
C LEU A 283 -21.98 -19.59 -35.59
N GLY A 284 -21.29 -19.72 -36.73
CA GLY A 284 -20.49 -18.64 -37.34
C GLY A 284 -19.31 -18.17 -36.47
N SER A 285 -18.85 -18.97 -35.51
CA SER A 285 -17.81 -18.56 -34.55
C SER A 285 -16.44 -18.49 -35.23
N GLN A 286 -15.75 -17.36 -35.05
CA GLN A 286 -14.47 -17.04 -35.68
C GLN A 286 -13.33 -17.08 -34.66
N LEU A 287 -12.12 -17.43 -35.13
CA LEU A 287 -10.91 -17.52 -34.30
C LEU A 287 -10.50 -16.17 -33.70
N PHE A 288 -10.71 -15.08 -34.43
CA PHE A 288 -10.53 -13.71 -33.96
C PHE A 288 -11.89 -13.03 -33.86
N VAL A 289 -12.07 -12.19 -32.84
CA VAL A 289 -13.28 -11.40 -32.60
C VAL A 289 -12.92 -9.96 -32.26
N THR A 290 -13.65 -9.01 -32.82
CA THR A 290 -13.55 -7.59 -32.46
C THR A 290 -14.56 -7.29 -31.35
N LYS A 291 -14.08 -6.71 -30.25
CA LYS A 291 -14.85 -6.47 -29.03
C LYS A 291 -14.46 -5.16 -28.35
N ASN A 292 -15.37 -4.59 -27.57
CA ASN A 292 -15.08 -3.37 -26.82
C ASN A 292 -14.07 -3.67 -25.69
N ALA A 293 -13.24 -2.68 -25.35
CA ALA A 293 -12.35 -2.77 -24.18
C ALA A 293 -13.11 -3.12 -22.89
N SER A 294 -14.33 -2.61 -22.67
CA SER A 294 -15.13 -2.96 -21.49
C SER A 294 -15.59 -4.42 -21.46
N GLU A 295 -16.03 -4.97 -22.62
CA GLU A 295 -16.40 -6.38 -22.79
C GLU A 295 -15.20 -7.30 -22.53
N LEU A 296 -14.00 -6.91 -22.95
CA LEU A 296 -12.79 -7.73 -22.81
C LEU A 296 -12.22 -7.71 -21.38
N ILE A 297 -12.37 -6.60 -20.64
CA ILE A 297 -11.86 -6.52 -19.26
C ILE A 297 -12.89 -7.05 -18.25
N PHE A 298 -14.08 -6.45 -18.15
CA PHE A 298 -15.00 -6.66 -17.01
C PHE A 298 -16.43 -7.08 -17.38
N ASP A 299 -17.06 -6.49 -18.40
CA ASP A 299 -18.50 -6.68 -18.67
C ASP A 299 -18.83 -8.06 -19.26
N GLY A 300 -17.86 -8.63 -19.96
CA GLY A 300 -17.91 -9.91 -20.66
C GLY A 300 -18.74 -9.90 -21.93
N TYR A 301 -18.22 -10.50 -22.99
CA TYR A 301 -19.00 -10.84 -24.17
C TYR A 301 -19.59 -12.25 -24.06
N SER A 302 -20.82 -12.44 -24.57
CA SER A 302 -21.36 -13.78 -24.81
C SER A 302 -20.70 -14.38 -26.05
N ASP A 303 -20.24 -15.63 -25.96
CA ASP A 303 -19.83 -16.44 -27.11
C ASP A 303 -20.82 -17.60 -27.32
N PRO A 304 -21.22 -17.93 -28.57
CA PRO A 304 -22.17 -19.02 -28.84
C PRO A 304 -21.77 -20.40 -28.30
N LEU A 305 -20.48 -20.69 -28.14
CA LEU A 305 -20.00 -21.95 -27.56
C LEU A 305 -20.19 -21.99 -26.04
N LEU A 306 -20.05 -20.86 -25.34
CA LEU A 306 -20.40 -20.76 -23.92
C LEU A 306 -21.91 -20.91 -23.72
N GLU A 307 -22.74 -20.36 -24.61
CA GLU A 307 -24.19 -20.56 -24.55
C GLU A 307 -24.63 -21.99 -24.84
N LEU A 308 -23.91 -22.71 -25.71
CA LEU A 308 -24.09 -24.15 -25.89
C LEU A 308 -23.61 -24.94 -24.67
N GLY A 309 -22.49 -24.55 -24.06
CA GLY A 309 -21.93 -25.15 -22.85
C GLY A 309 -22.91 -25.17 -21.68
N LYS A 310 -23.70 -24.10 -21.49
CA LYS A 310 -24.79 -24.00 -20.50
C LYS A 310 -25.87 -25.10 -20.62
N ARG A 311 -25.95 -25.80 -21.75
CA ARG A 311 -26.93 -26.86 -22.05
C ARG A 311 -26.34 -28.28 -21.94
N LEU A 312 -25.05 -28.39 -21.61
CA LEU A 312 -24.32 -29.65 -21.48
C LEU A 312 -24.12 -30.00 -19.99
N PRO A 313 -23.74 -31.25 -19.64
CA PRO A 313 -23.51 -31.63 -18.26
C PRO A 313 -22.44 -30.77 -17.55
N PRO A 314 -22.59 -30.47 -16.24
CA PRO A 314 -21.59 -29.74 -15.47
C PRO A 314 -20.19 -30.35 -15.61
N GLY A 315 -19.18 -29.50 -15.77
CA GLY A 315 -17.79 -29.91 -16.01
C GLY A 315 -17.41 -30.12 -17.49
N THR A 316 -18.37 -30.06 -18.43
CA THR A 316 -18.05 -30.10 -19.88
C THR A 316 -17.42 -28.80 -20.38
N PHE A 317 -17.77 -27.67 -19.75
CA PHE A 317 -17.25 -26.32 -20.02
C PHE A 317 -16.98 -25.59 -18.69
N PRO A 318 -16.15 -24.53 -18.67
CA PRO A 318 -16.02 -23.64 -17.51
C PRO A 318 -17.38 -23.07 -17.08
N PRO A 319 -17.60 -22.77 -15.79
CA PRO A 319 -18.91 -22.36 -15.26
C PRO A 319 -19.32 -20.90 -15.62
N MET A 320 -18.53 -20.19 -16.43
CA MET A 320 -18.76 -18.79 -16.76
C MET A 320 -19.73 -18.64 -17.94
N ASP A 321 -20.67 -17.70 -17.82
CA ASP A 321 -21.72 -17.48 -18.83
C ASP A 321 -21.30 -16.54 -19.98
N LYS A 322 -20.18 -15.83 -19.81
CA LYS A 322 -19.54 -14.89 -20.73
C LYS A 322 -18.00 -15.01 -20.61
N PHE A 323 -17.26 -14.39 -21.52
CA PHE A 323 -15.81 -14.21 -21.41
C PHE A 323 -15.41 -12.73 -21.23
N ALA A 324 -14.60 -12.47 -20.21
CA ALA A 324 -13.73 -11.31 -20.03
C ALA A 324 -12.51 -11.74 -19.20
N TRP A 325 -11.40 -11.01 -19.26
CA TRP A 325 -10.18 -11.34 -18.50
C TRP A 325 -10.37 -11.25 -16.98
N PHE A 326 -11.19 -10.31 -16.50
CA PHE A 326 -11.51 -10.07 -15.09
C PHE A 326 -13.02 -10.26 -14.83
N TYR A 327 -13.67 -11.11 -15.62
CA TYR A 327 -15.14 -11.33 -15.56
C TYR A 327 -15.60 -11.78 -14.17
N GLN A 328 -16.68 -11.19 -13.67
CA GLN A 328 -17.24 -11.39 -12.32
C GLN A 328 -16.28 -11.14 -11.13
N ARG A 329 -15.08 -10.58 -11.36
CA ARG A 329 -14.15 -10.25 -10.26
C ARG A 329 -14.49 -8.95 -9.55
N ASN A 330 -14.99 -7.94 -10.28
CA ASN A 330 -15.31 -6.62 -9.73
C ASN A 330 -16.41 -6.72 -8.66
N ASN A 331 -16.13 -6.17 -7.46
CA ASN A 331 -16.99 -6.22 -6.28
C ASN A 331 -17.33 -7.64 -5.79
N SER A 332 -16.49 -8.64 -6.08
CA SER A 332 -16.63 -10.02 -5.59
C SER A 332 -15.78 -10.28 -4.35
N ASP A 333 -16.36 -10.94 -3.34
CA ASP A 333 -15.67 -11.35 -2.10
C ASP A 333 -14.88 -12.66 -2.25
N SER A 334 -15.29 -13.51 -3.20
CA SER A 334 -14.86 -14.91 -3.27
C SER A 334 -13.90 -15.23 -4.41
N TYR A 335 -13.79 -14.37 -5.42
CA TYR A 335 -13.01 -14.63 -6.63
C TYR A 335 -11.51 -14.86 -6.35
N ASP A 336 -10.90 -14.04 -5.50
CA ASP A 336 -9.49 -14.15 -5.13
C ASP A 336 -9.20 -15.31 -4.16
N GLY A 337 -10.24 -15.99 -3.69
CA GLY A 337 -10.18 -17.06 -2.70
C GLY A 337 -10.18 -16.58 -1.25
N VAL A 338 -9.95 -17.52 -0.34
CA VAL A 338 -9.81 -17.30 1.10
C VAL A 338 -8.32 -17.28 1.47
N PHE A 339 -7.88 -16.22 2.11
CA PHE A 339 -6.50 -16.05 2.58
C PHE A 339 -6.43 -16.38 4.07
N ASN A 340 -5.37 -17.06 4.50
CA ASN A 340 -4.98 -17.14 5.91
C ASN A 340 -3.50 -16.73 6.02
N ILE A 341 -3.22 -15.69 6.80
CA ILE A 341 -1.89 -15.06 6.92
C ILE A 341 -1.42 -15.00 8.37
N PHE A 342 -0.11 -15.10 8.58
CA PHE A 342 0.51 -14.85 9.88
C PHE A 342 0.45 -13.36 10.25
N THR A 343 -0.08 -13.06 11.43
CA THR A 343 -0.20 -11.67 11.91
C THR A 343 1.13 -11.05 12.35
N GLY A 344 2.14 -11.89 12.62
CA GLY A 344 3.41 -11.49 13.22
C GLY A 344 3.33 -11.15 14.71
N ALA A 345 2.20 -11.48 15.37
CA ALA A 345 1.98 -11.23 16.80
C ALA A 345 2.85 -12.09 17.73
N ASP A 346 3.23 -13.31 17.29
CA ASP A 346 4.20 -14.16 17.97
C ASP A 346 5.65 -13.72 17.65
N HIS A 347 5.95 -13.61 16.36
CA HIS A 347 7.24 -13.28 15.82
C HIS A 347 7.05 -12.44 14.55
N ILE A 348 7.40 -11.16 14.63
CA ILE A 348 7.21 -10.20 13.54
C ILE A 348 7.93 -10.60 12.22
N SER A 349 8.91 -11.51 12.27
CA SER A 349 9.53 -12.11 11.09
C SER A 349 8.61 -12.99 10.24
N LYS A 350 7.38 -13.28 10.71
CA LYS A 350 6.31 -13.95 9.95
C LYS A 350 5.25 -12.98 9.43
N MET A 351 5.32 -11.68 9.74
CA MET A 351 4.26 -10.73 9.44
C MET A 351 3.93 -10.70 7.93
N GLY A 352 2.67 -11.00 7.60
CA GLY A 352 2.19 -10.97 6.21
C GLY A 352 2.58 -12.19 5.37
N GLU A 353 3.29 -13.17 5.92
CA GLU A 353 3.50 -14.46 5.25
C GLU A 353 2.19 -15.26 5.20
N MET A 354 1.97 -15.96 4.09
CA MET A 354 0.84 -16.88 3.91
C MET A 354 1.04 -18.16 4.74
N ASP A 355 -0.05 -18.66 5.32
CA ASP A 355 -0.13 -20.01 5.93
C ASP A 355 -0.97 -20.94 5.04
N LEU A 356 -2.16 -20.47 4.62
CA LEU A 356 -3.07 -21.20 3.74
C LEU A 356 -3.71 -20.26 2.70
N TRP A 357 -3.95 -20.80 1.51
CA TRP A 357 -4.88 -20.23 0.52
C TRP A 357 -5.94 -21.27 0.17
N ASN A 358 -7.21 -20.87 0.18
CA ASN A 358 -8.37 -21.76 0.05
C ASN A 358 -8.29 -22.99 0.97
N TYR A 359 -7.86 -22.76 2.22
CA TYR A 359 -7.66 -23.78 3.27
C TYR A 359 -6.56 -24.84 2.96
N THR A 360 -5.65 -24.55 2.02
CA THR A 360 -4.51 -25.42 1.67
C THR A 360 -3.17 -24.69 1.77
N SER A 361 -2.13 -25.34 2.26
CA SER A 361 -0.74 -24.86 2.22
C SER A 361 0.00 -25.31 0.94
N GLN A 362 -0.58 -26.26 0.20
CA GLN A 362 -0.08 -26.75 -1.08
C GLN A 362 -1.26 -26.96 -2.04
N THR A 363 -1.20 -26.33 -3.20
CA THR A 363 -2.20 -26.46 -4.27
C THR A 363 -1.86 -27.61 -5.22
N ASN A 364 -2.88 -28.18 -5.85
CA ASN A 364 -2.73 -29.25 -6.85
C ASN A 364 -2.47 -28.72 -8.28
N PHE A 365 -2.04 -27.46 -8.43
CA PHE A 365 -1.82 -26.84 -9.76
C PHE A 365 -0.45 -27.13 -10.36
N TYR A 366 0.54 -27.43 -9.53
CA TYR A 366 1.92 -27.70 -9.91
C TYR A 366 2.48 -28.85 -9.06
N GLU A 367 3.49 -29.55 -9.55
CA GLU A 367 4.02 -30.72 -8.84
C GLU A 367 4.88 -30.32 -7.63
N SER A 368 5.03 -31.22 -6.65
CA SER A 368 5.97 -31.05 -5.53
C SER A 368 5.91 -29.66 -4.87
N TYR A 369 7.06 -29.10 -4.50
CA TYR A 369 7.17 -27.79 -3.84
C TYR A 369 6.70 -26.60 -4.71
N CYS A 370 6.58 -26.75 -6.03
CA CYS A 370 6.09 -25.68 -6.92
C CYS A 370 4.63 -25.29 -6.62
N GLY A 371 3.84 -26.21 -6.04
CA GLY A 371 2.46 -25.96 -5.65
C GLY A 371 2.28 -25.28 -4.28
N MET A 372 3.34 -25.06 -3.50
CA MET A 372 3.23 -24.54 -2.12
C MET A 372 2.85 -23.05 -2.07
N VAL A 373 2.04 -22.69 -1.07
CA VAL A 373 1.54 -21.34 -0.82
C VAL A 373 2.53 -20.60 0.09
N ASN A 374 3.66 -20.18 -0.49
CA ASN A 374 4.79 -19.60 0.25
C ASN A 374 4.99 -18.10 -0.01
N GLY A 375 5.52 -17.39 0.99
CA GLY A 375 5.84 -15.97 0.89
C GLY A 375 4.71 -15.06 1.37
N SER A 376 4.92 -13.76 1.20
CA SER A 376 3.92 -12.72 1.45
C SER A 376 2.62 -12.92 0.65
N PHE A 377 1.48 -12.41 1.14
CA PHE A 377 0.26 -12.26 0.34
C PHE A 377 0.34 -11.17 -0.76
N GLY A 378 1.48 -10.46 -0.86
CA GLY A 378 1.80 -9.54 -1.96
C GLY A 378 1.64 -8.05 -1.66
N GLU A 379 1.12 -7.67 -0.49
CA GLU A 379 0.92 -6.25 -0.10
C GLU A 379 1.66 -5.86 1.20
N ALA A 380 2.18 -6.82 1.98
CA ALA A 380 2.97 -6.56 3.18
C ALA A 380 4.00 -7.67 3.42
N TRP A 381 5.23 -7.31 3.82
CA TRP A 381 6.33 -8.23 4.09
C TRP A 381 6.85 -8.07 5.52
N ALA A 382 7.55 -9.10 6.01
CA ALA A 382 8.19 -9.03 7.32
C ALA A 382 9.29 -7.93 7.37
N PRO A 383 9.33 -7.11 8.45
CA PRO A 383 10.30 -6.02 8.64
C PRO A 383 11.74 -6.49 8.82
N ARG A 384 12.69 -5.53 8.81
CA ARG A 384 14.15 -5.72 8.88
C ARG A 384 14.68 -6.57 7.72
N ARG A 385 14.44 -6.06 6.51
CA ARG A 385 14.81 -6.64 5.21
C ARG A 385 16.30 -6.54 4.92
N ASN A 386 16.89 -7.67 4.54
CA ASN A 386 18.25 -7.75 4.00
C ASN A 386 18.26 -7.68 2.46
N LYS A 387 19.45 -7.42 1.90
CA LYS A 387 19.75 -7.45 0.45
C LYS A 387 19.83 -8.90 -0.10
N THR A 388 18.73 -9.64 0.06
CA THR A 388 18.58 -11.03 -0.35
C THR A 388 17.46 -11.12 -1.40
N ASN A 389 16.50 -12.01 -1.25
CA ASN A 389 15.27 -12.05 -2.02
C ASN A 389 14.02 -11.86 -1.13
N ILE A 390 12.89 -11.52 -1.75
CA ILE A 390 11.54 -11.60 -1.17
C ILE A 390 10.71 -12.59 -1.99
N SER A 391 9.76 -13.27 -1.35
CA SER A 391 8.80 -14.15 -2.04
C SER A 391 7.38 -13.73 -1.73
N MET A 392 6.46 -14.03 -2.64
CA MET A 392 5.03 -13.80 -2.47
C MET A 392 4.21 -14.80 -3.28
N TYR A 393 3.04 -15.19 -2.76
CA TYR A 393 2.09 -16.04 -3.45
C TYR A 393 1.13 -15.20 -4.30
N VAL A 394 1.22 -15.30 -5.62
CA VAL A 394 0.43 -14.48 -6.55
C VAL A 394 -0.79 -15.28 -7.00
N THR A 395 -1.95 -14.97 -6.42
CA THR A 395 -3.22 -15.67 -6.69
C THR A 395 -3.60 -15.67 -8.16
N ASP A 396 -3.30 -14.60 -8.91
CA ASP A 396 -3.58 -14.49 -10.35
C ASP A 396 -2.89 -15.54 -11.24
N ILE A 397 -1.79 -16.13 -10.76
CA ILE A 397 -1.03 -17.19 -11.45
C ILE A 397 -0.92 -18.47 -10.61
N CYS A 398 -1.53 -18.46 -9.43
CA CYS A 398 -1.63 -19.52 -8.43
C CYS A 398 -0.30 -20.20 -8.04
N ARG A 399 0.80 -19.45 -8.01
CA ARG A 399 2.11 -19.90 -7.53
C ARG A 399 2.83 -18.82 -6.74
N SER A 400 3.78 -19.24 -5.91
CA SER A 400 4.80 -18.34 -5.40
C SER A 400 5.76 -17.89 -6.51
N ILE A 401 6.18 -16.63 -6.42
CA ILE A 401 7.31 -16.08 -7.17
C ILE A 401 8.27 -15.38 -6.21
N THR A 402 9.52 -15.25 -6.64
CA THR A 402 10.63 -14.71 -5.85
C THR A 402 11.27 -13.56 -6.61
N LEU A 403 11.48 -12.44 -5.93
CA LEU A 403 12.12 -11.23 -6.46
C LEU A 403 13.50 -11.09 -5.82
N ASP A 404 14.55 -10.98 -6.64
CA ASP A 404 15.93 -10.79 -6.20
C ASP A 404 16.21 -9.31 -5.92
N TYR A 405 17.07 -9.01 -4.94
CA TYR A 405 17.60 -7.65 -4.76
C TYR A 405 18.39 -7.19 -6.00
N GLU A 406 18.00 -6.06 -6.59
CA GLU A 406 18.70 -5.43 -7.71
C GLU A 406 19.66 -4.33 -7.22
N LYS A 407 19.16 -3.37 -6.44
CA LYS A 407 19.87 -2.12 -6.10
C LYS A 407 19.22 -1.36 -4.95
N GLU A 408 19.95 -0.38 -4.41
CA GLU A 408 19.36 0.72 -3.64
C GLU A 408 18.84 1.81 -4.58
N VAL A 409 17.70 2.42 -4.24
CA VAL A 409 17.18 3.66 -4.83
C VAL A 409 16.69 4.61 -3.73
N ILE A 410 16.36 5.84 -4.10
CA ILE A 410 15.66 6.79 -3.22
C ILE A 410 14.32 7.09 -3.88
N ASP A 411 13.23 6.82 -3.18
CA ASP A 411 11.86 6.96 -3.66
C ASP A 411 10.98 7.60 -2.57
N ALA A 412 10.09 8.52 -2.95
CA ALA A 412 9.39 9.43 -2.03
C ALA A 412 10.28 10.13 -0.97
N GLY A 413 11.60 10.23 -1.21
CA GLY A 413 12.61 10.71 -0.26
C GLY A 413 13.08 9.67 0.78
N VAL A 414 12.62 8.42 0.70
CA VAL A 414 13.01 7.27 1.53
C VAL A 414 14.13 6.48 0.82
N PRO A 415 15.20 6.06 1.52
CA PRO A 415 16.17 5.10 0.97
C PRO A 415 15.59 3.67 1.01
N VAL A 416 15.54 2.99 -0.13
CA VAL A 416 14.81 1.72 -0.29
C VAL A 416 15.59 0.69 -1.10
N TYR A 417 15.24 -0.59 -0.94
CA TYR A 417 15.81 -1.71 -1.66
C TYR A 417 14.85 -2.14 -2.77
N ARG A 418 15.31 -2.09 -4.02
CA ARG A 418 14.58 -2.64 -5.17
C ARG A 418 14.73 -4.14 -5.22
N PHE A 419 13.61 -4.85 -5.11
CA PHE A 419 13.52 -6.27 -5.41
C PHE A 419 12.83 -6.45 -6.76
N ALA A 420 13.51 -7.08 -7.72
CA ALA A 420 13.05 -7.22 -9.09
C ALA A 420 12.82 -8.69 -9.46
N ALA A 421 11.85 -8.92 -10.35
CA ALA A 421 11.64 -10.23 -10.93
C ALA A 421 12.69 -10.47 -12.03
N THR A 422 13.47 -11.54 -11.90
CA THR A 422 14.56 -11.91 -12.81
C THR A 422 14.12 -13.03 -13.74
N GLU A 423 14.92 -13.33 -14.76
CA GLU A 423 14.72 -14.41 -15.72
C GLU A 423 14.45 -15.76 -15.04
N LYS A 424 14.97 -15.97 -13.83
CA LYS A 424 14.76 -17.17 -12.99
C LYS A 424 13.29 -17.52 -12.80
N VAL A 425 12.38 -16.55 -12.64
CA VAL A 425 10.97 -16.82 -12.29
C VAL A 425 10.24 -17.66 -13.34
N PHE A 426 10.61 -17.47 -14.61
CA PHE A 426 10.05 -18.18 -15.77
C PHE A 426 11.13 -18.93 -16.59
N ALA A 427 12.33 -19.13 -16.04
CA ALA A 427 13.41 -19.88 -16.69
C ALA A 427 13.05 -21.36 -16.89
N ASN A 428 13.49 -21.95 -18.00
CA ASN A 428 13.45 -23.40 -18.19
C ASN A 428 14.27 -24.13 -17.11
N ALA A 429 13.88 -25.36 -16.75
CA ALA A 429 14.61 -26.19 -15.79
C ALA A 429 16.08 -26.47 -16.17
N THR A 430 16.47 -26.37 -17.45
CA THR A 430 17.88 -26.45 -17.87
C THR A 430 18.72 -25.23 -17.46
N VAL A 431 18.08 -24.09 -17.19
CA VAL A 431 18.71 -22.82 -16.76
C VAL A 431 18.55 -22.61 -15.26
N HIS A 432 17.38 -22.92 -14.70
CA HIS A 432 17.10 -22.89 -13.27
C HIS A 432 16.43 -24.21 -12.84
N PRO A 433 17.20 -25.22 -12.38
CA PRO A 433 16.69 -26.56 -12.09
C PRO A 433 15.47 -26.60 -11.18
N ASP A 434 15.37 -25.69 -10.22
CA ASP A 434 14.27 -25.63 -9.25
C ASP A 434 12.89 -25.44 -9.91
N ASN A 435 12.81 -24.92 -11.14
CA ASN A 435 11.56 -24.73 -11.88
C ASN A 435 10.95 -25.99 -12.51
N TRP A 436 11.60 -27.16 -12.43
CA TRP A 436 11.16 -28.38 -13.13
C TRP A 436 9.67 -28.72 -12.90
N CYS A 437 9.16 -28.49 -11.68
CA CYS A 437 7.78 -28.81 -11.31
C CYS A 437 6.72 -27.79 -11.76
N PHE A 438 7.11 -26.69 -12.42
CA PHE A 438 6.20 -25.82 -13.18
C PHE A 438 5.99 -26.32 -14.63
N CYS A 439 6.74 -27.33 -15.08
CA CYS A 439 6.66 -27.88 -16.43
C CYS A 439 5.68 -29.05 -16.49
N SER A 440 4.79 -29.06 -17.49
CA SER A 440 3.71 -30.05 -17.57
C SER A 440 4.20 -31.40 -18.11
N GLY A 441 4.06 -32.46 -17.32
CA GLY A 441 4.53 -33.80 -17.70
C GLY A 441 6.04 -33.88 -17.93
N GLY A 442 6.82 -33.05 -17.22
CA GLY A 442 8.27 -32.92 -17.39
C GLY A 442 8.73 -32.16 -18.63
N VAL A 443 7.82 -31.70 -19.51
CA VAL A 443 8.18 -30.96 -20.73
C VAL A 443 8.14 -29.45 -20.46
N CYS A 444 9.31 -28.83 -20.38
CA CYS A 444 9.45 -27.39 -20.23
C CYS A 444 9.47 -26.68 -21.59
N ASN A 445 8.70 -25.59 -21.73
CA ASN A 445 8.84 -24.64 -22.85
C ASN A 445 10.16 -23.85 -22.74
N PRO A 446 10.62 -23.16 -23.81
CA PRO A 446 11.73 -22.21 -23.72
C PRO A 446 11.57 -21.17 -22.59
N SER A 447 12.69 -20.61 -22.11
CA SER A 447 12.69 -19.70 -20.96
C SER A 447 11.86 -18.44 -21.21
N GLY A 448 11.16 -17.97 -20.17
CA GLY A 448 10.41 -16.70 -20.18
C GLY A 448 8.89 -16.82 -20.14
N VAL A 449 8.34 -18.05 -20.16
CA VAL A 449 6.90 -18.27 -19.93
C VAL A 449 6.66 -19.31 -18.83
N GLY A 450 5.81 -18.99 -17.86
CA GLY A 450 5.23 -19.93 -16.91
C GLY A 450 3.90 -20.48 -17.43
N ASN A 451 3.66 -21.79 -17.27
CA ASN A 451 2.33 -22.36 -17.58
C ASN A 451 1.33 -21.97 -16.47
N ALA A 452 0.13 -21.53 -16.82
CA ALA A 452 -0.98 -21.25 -15.90
C ALA A 452 -2.27 -22.03 -16.26
N SER A 453 -2.17 -23.04 -17.12
CA SER A 453 -3.33 -23.78 -17.64
C SER A 453 -4.10 -24.54 -16.54
N THR A 454 -3.39 -25.09 -15.56
CA THR A 454 -3.97 -25.91 -14.47
C THR A 454 -4.87 -25.10 -13.56
N CYS A 455 -4.56 -23.82 -13.30
CA CYS A 455 -5.41 -22.92 -12.52
C CYS A 455 -6.45 -22.15 -13.35
N ARG A 456 -6.42 -22.24 -14.68
CA ARG A 456 -7.36 -21.58 -15.60
C ARG A 456 -8.20 -22.59 -16.38
N PHE A 457 -8.79 -23.55 -15.66
CA PHE A 457 -9.74 -24.56 -16.17
C PHE A 457 -9.21 -25.43 -17.34
N GLY A 458 -7.89 -25.58 -17.48
CA GLY A 458 -7.26 -26.34 -18.56
C GLY A 458 -7.05 -25.56 -19.86
N ALA A 459 -7.50 -24.31 -19.95
CA ALA A 459 -7.23 -23.45 -21.11
C ALA A 459 -5.72 -23.15 -21.20
N PRO A 460 -5.09 -23.16 -22.40
CA PRO A 460 -3.65 -23.14 -22.58
C PRO A 460 -3.03 -21.74 -22.41
N LEU A 461 -3.17 -21.18 -21.20
CA LEU A 461 -2.69 -19.86 -20.83
C LEU A 461 -1.28 -19.91 -20.24
N PHE A 462 -0.43 -18.99 -20.70
CA PHE A 462 0.98 -18.87 -20.32
C PHE A 462 1.29 -17.44 -19.91
N ILE A 463 2.00 -17.27 -18.80
CA ILE A 463 2.33 -15.97 -18.22
C ILE A 463 3.78 -15.61 -18.53
N SER A 464 4.03 -14.37 -18.93
CA SER A 464 5.38 -13.80 -19.12
C SER A 464 5.46 -12.40 -18.52
N TYR A 465 6.63 -11.76 -18.61
CA TYR A 465 6.70 -10.30 -18.53
C TYR A 465 6.18 -9.67 -19.84
N PRO A 466 5.77 -8.38 -19.81
CA PRO A 466 5.29 -7.68 -21.01
C PRO A 466 6.30 -7.67 -22.16
N HIS A 467 5.78 -7.74 -23.38
CA HIS A 467 6.54 -7.85 -24.65
C HIS A 467 7.58 -8.98 -24.67
N TYR A 468 7.36 -10.04 -23.87
CA TYR A 468 8.32 -11.13 -23.66
C TYR A 468 9.70 -10.65 -23.17
N TYR A 469 9.73 -9.60 -22.33
CA TYR A 469 10.94 -9.18 -21.62
C TYR A 469 11.54 -10.36 -20.82
N LEU A 470 12.88 -10.51 -20.87
CA LEU A 470 13.65 -11.64 -20.30
C LEU A 470 13.26 -13.05 -20.80
N ALA A 471 12.55 -13.16 -21.93
CA ALA A 471 12.24 -14.45 -22.56
C ALA A 471 13.21 -14.83 -23.70
N ASP A 472 13.12 -16.09 -24.11
CA ASP A 472 13.77 -16.62 -25.30
C ASP A 472 13.26 -15.91 -26.58
N PRO A 473 14.15 -15.53 -27.54
CA PRO A 473 13.75 -14.91 -28.81
C PRO A 473 12.67 -15.68 -29.58
N TYR A 474 12.59 -17.01 -29.40
CA TYR A 474 11.52 -17.88 -29.94
C TYR A 474 10.10 -17.30 -29.80
N TYR A 475 9.81 -16.57 -28.71
CA TYR A 475 8.48 -15.98 -28.49
C TYR A 475 8.25 -14.67 -29.25
N ILE A 476 9.30 -13.87 -29.45
CA ILE A 476 9.24 -12.59 -30.15
C ILE A 476 9.25 -12.84 -31.66
N ASP A 477 10.05 -13.80 -32.14
CA ASP A 477 10.15 -14.15 -33.55
C ASP A 477 8.82 -14.66 -34.15
N GLN A 478 7.88 -15.11 -33.31
CA GLN A 478 6.54 -15.56 -33.70
C GLN A 478 5.54 -14.44 -34.03
N VAL A 479 5.79 -13.18 -33.64
CA VAL A 479 4.87 -12.05 -33.84
C VAL A 479 5.61 -10.77 -34.27
N GLU A 480 4.86 -9.76 -34.72
CA GLU A 480 5.41 -8.44 -35.05
C GLU A 480 4.79 -7.35 -34.17
N GLY A 481 5.54 -6.28 -33.91
CA GLY A 481 5.11 -5.13 -33.10
C GLY A 481 5.54 -5.14 -31.63
N LEU A 482 6.11 -6.25 -31.12
CA LEU A 482 6.65 -6.32 -29.75
C LEU A 482 8.01 -5.62 -29.61
N ARG A 483 8.24 -4.99 -28.46
CA ARG A 483 9.51 -4.32 -28.07
C ARG A 483 9.78 -4.49 -26.57
N PRO A 484 10.61 -5.45 -26.12
CA PRO A 484 10.93 -5.63 -24.71
C PRO A 484 11.90 -4.56 -24.17
N GLU A 485 11.38 -3.59 -23.41
CA GLU A 485 12.16 -2.54 -22.77
C GLU A 485 12.16 -2.68 -21.24
N LYS A 486 13.34 -2.64 -20.59
CA LYS A 486 13.49 -2.93 -19.15
C LYS A 486 12.65 -2.02 -18.27
N ASP A 487 12.78 -0.70 -18.42
CA ASP A 487 12.13 0.25 -17.50
C ASP A 487 10.59 0.23 -17.63
N LEU A 488 10.07 -0.15 -18.80
CA LEU A 488 8.65 -0.30 -19.07
C LEU A 488 8.09 -1.67 -18.63
N HIS A 489 8.87 -2.75 -18.70
CA HIS A 489 8.34 -4.13 -18.58
C HIS A 489 8.92 -4.95 -17.42
N GLN A 490 9.95 -4.48 -16.72
CA GLN A 490 10.46 -5.12 -15.50
C GLN A 490 9.42 -5.04 -14.36
N PHE A 491 9.08 -6.18 -13.78
CA PHE A 491 8.34 -6.26 -12.52
C PHE A 491 9.31 -5.94 -11.36
N TYR A 492 8.98 -4.97 -10.51
CA TYR A 492 9.72 -4.72 -9.27
C TYR A 492 8.83 -4.24 -8.11
N VAL A 493 9.37 -4.35 -6.89
CA VAL A 493 8.85 -3.82 -5.64
C VAL A 493 10.00 -3.14 -4.89
N ASP A 494 9.85 -1.86 -4.59
CA ASP A 494 10.79 -1.10 -3.76
C ASP A 494 10.32 -1.10 -2.30
N LEU A 495 11.13 -1.66 -1.40
CA LEU A 495 10.82 -1.78 0.04
C LEU A 495 11.77 -0.95 0.91
N GLU A 496 11.23 -0.25 1.89
CA GLU A 496 12.00 0.35 2.98
C GLU A 496 12.60 -0.73 3.90
N PRO A 497 13.90 -0.70 4.26
CA PRO A 497 14.54 -1.83 4.96
C PRO A 497 14.05 -2.15 6.38
N GLU A 498 13.84 -1.17 7.26
CA GLU A 498 13.56 -1.44 8.69
C GLU A 498 12.12 -1.94 8.90
N MET A 499 11.14 -1.33 8.25
CA MET A 499 9.71 -1.60 8.44
C MET A 499 9.07 -2.41 7.30
N ALA A 500 9.79 -2.68 6.20
CA ALA A 500 9.30 -3.35 5.00
C ALA A 500 8.11 -2.65 4.30
N VAL A 501 7.98 -1.33 4.48
CA VAL A 501 6.95 -0.52 3.82
C VAL A 501 7.24 -0.45 2.32
N PRO A 502 6.31 -0.85 1.43
CA PRO A 502 6.48 -0.67 -0.01
C PRO A 502 6.35 0.81 -0.38
N THR A 503 7.30 1.32 -1.15
CA THR A 503 7.30 2.72 -1.59
C THR A 503 6.91 2.88 -3.05
N SER A 504 7.40 2.02 -3.94
CA SER A 504 6.93 1.92 -5.33
C SER A 504 6.75 0.46 -5.73
N VAL A 505 5.57 0.13 -6.26
CA VAL A 505 5.20 -1.19 -6.77
C VAL A 505 4.96 -1.09 -8.26
N ARG A 506 5.59 -1.96 -9.05
CA ARG A 506 5.28 -2.17 -10.47
C ARG A 506 5.14 -3.68 -10.72
N ALA A 507 3.98 -4.23 -10.38
CA ALA A 507 3.65 -5.62 -10.66
C ALA A 507 3.16 -5.74 -12.10
N ARG A 508 3.99 -6.33 -12.97
CA ARG A 508 3.80 -6.35 -14.43
C ARG A 508 3.80 -7.78 -14.97
N LEU A 509 2.68 -8.20 -15.57
CA LEU A 509 2.51 -9.53 -16.13
C LEU A 509 1.75 -9.48 -17.46
N GLN A 510 2.05 -10.42 -18.34
CA GLN A 510 1.42 -10.60 -19.66
C GLN A 510 0.78 -11.99 -19.75
N ILE A 511 -0.42 -12.04 -20.32
CA ILE A 511 -1.17 -13.27 -20.60
C ILE A 511 -1.04 -13.59 -22.10
N ASN A 512 -0.55 -14.80 -22.35
CA ASN A 512 -0.32 -15.37 -23.67
C ASN A 512 -1.16 -16.64 -23.82
N PHE A 513 -1.57 -16.97 -25.04
CA PHE A 513 -2.34 -18.17 -25.36
C PHE A 513 -1.53 -19.06 -26.31
N LEU A 514 -1.32 -20.32 -25.93
CA LEU A 514 -0.69 -21.30 -26.81
C LEU A 514 -1.71 -21.84 -27.82
N ILE A 515 -1.54 -21.45 -29.07
CA ILE A 515 -2.22 -22.01 -30.22
C ILE A 515 -1.44 -23.26 -30.66
N GLU A 516 -2.13 -24.39 -30.78
CA GLU A 516 -1.58 -25.59 -31.45
C GLU A 516 -2.48 -25.98 -32.63
N PRO A 517 -1.88 -26.35 -33.79
CA PRO A 517 -2.64 -26.81 -34.94
C PRO A 517 -3.13 -28.25 -34.76
N ASP A 518 -4.30 -28.52 -35.33
CA ASP A 518 -4.90 -29.86 -35.41
C ASP A 518 -5.55 -30.01 -36.78
N ILE A 519 -5.13 -31.02 -37.54
CA ILE A 519 -5.60 -31.27 -38.91
C ILE A 519 -7.10 -31.57 -38.99
N ASP A 520 -7.67 -32.08 -37.91
CA ASP A 520 -9.09 -32.42 -37.82
C ASP A 520 -9.96 -31.23 -37.40
N ILE A 521 -9.39 -30.12 -36.92
CA ILE A 521 -10.13 -28.97 -36.37
C ILE A 521 -10.03 -27.76 -37.30
N ASP A 522 -11.14 -27.44 -37.97
CA ASP A 522 -11.18 -26.44 -39.06
C ASP A 522 -10.64 -25.06 -38.66
N ALA A 523 -10.86 -24.64 -37.40
CA ALA A 523 -10.48 -23.32 -36.89
C ALA A 523 -8.97 -23.16 -36.59
N VAL A 524 -8.20 -24.25 -36.53
CA VAL A 524 -6.75 -24.21 -36.22
C VAL A 524 -5.88 -25.01 -37.21
N ARG A 525 -6.46 -25.75 -38.16
CA ARG A 525 -5.75 -26.59 -39.15
C ARG A 525 -4.57 -25.89 -39.84
N ASN A 526 -4.77 -24.63 -40.26
CA ASN A 526 -3.82 -23.88 -41.06
C ASN A 526 -2.88 -22.99 -40.23
N LEU A 527 -2.82 -23.15 -38.91
CA LEU A 527 -1.99 -22.33 -38.04
C LEU A 527 -0.62 -22.99 -37.77
N ASN A 528 0.34 -22.18 -37.33
CA ASN A 528 1.57 -22.67 -36.74
C ASN A 528 1.44 -22.74 -35.21
N ARG A 529 2.19 -23.64 -34.56
CA ARG A 529 2.24 -23.67 -33.08
C ARG A 529 2.90 -22.38 -32.59
N MET A 530 2.18 -21.57 -31.82
CA MET A 530 2.69 -20.28 -31.35
C MET A 530 2.09 -19.83 -30.02
N PHE A 531 2.80 -18.95 -29.32
CA PHE A 531 2.32 -18.28 -28.11
C PHE A 531 1.88 -16.86 -28.47
N LEU A 532 0.58 -16.68 -28.71
CA LEU A 532 0.02 -15.38 -29.07
C LEU A 532 -0.17 -14.53 -27.79
N PRO A 533 0.53 -13.41 -27.60
CA PRO A 533 0.27 -12.49 -26.48
C PRO A 533 -1.06 -11.76 -26.72
N LEU A 534 -1.89 -11.60 -25.68
CA LEU A 534 -3.25 -11.06 -25.83
C LEU A 534 -3.47 -9.77 -25.02
N ILE A 535 -3.03 -9.78 -23.77
CA ILE A 535 -3.15 -8.64 -22.84
C ILE A 535 -1.96 -8.65 -21.88
N TRP A 536 -1.48 -7.48 -21.49
CA TRP A 536 -0.63 -7.31 -20.31
C TRP A 536 -1.17 -6.23 -19.40
N PHE A 537 -0.77 -6.29 -18.12
CA PHE A 537 -1.22 -5.34 -17.12
C PHE A 537 -0.10 -4.90 -16.19
N GLU A 538 -0.18 -3.65 -15.74
CA GLU A 538 0.62 -3.10 -14.64
C GLU A 538 -0.32 -2.77 -13.49
N LEU A 539 -0.15 -3.44 -12.34
CA LEU A 539 -0.62 -2.94 -11.05
C LEU A 539 0.47 -2.05 -10.46
N SER A 540 0.11 -0.80 -10.19
CA SER A 540 1.03 0.25 -9.73
C SER A 540 0.52 0.94 -8.47
N ALA A 541 1.43 1.19 -7.53
CA ALA A 541 1.19 1.93 -6.30
C ALA A 541 2.45 2.71 -5.95
N ASP A 542 2.31 3.96 -5.52
CA ASP A 542 3.43 4.84 -5.15
C ASP A 542 3.12 5.59 -3.84
N LEU A 543 4.10 5.64 -2.94
CA LEU A 543 4.00 6.29 -1.64
C LEU A 543 4.00 7.81 -1.80
N THR A 544 3.08 8.50 -1.13
CA THR A 544 3.05 9.97 -1.18
C THR A 544 4.24 10.55 -0.40
N PRO A 545 4.81 11.71 -0.82
CA PRO A 545 5.91 12.35 -0.10
C PRO A 545 5.60 12.64 1.39
N ASP A 546 4.34 12.92 1.72
CA ASP A 546 3.89 13.10 3.10
C ASP A 546 4.04 11.82 3.94
N LEU A 547 3.72 10.65 3.37
CA LEU A 547 3.97 9.36 4.03
C LEU A 547 5.47 9.02 4.06
N GLY A 548 6.21 9.35 3.00
CA GLY A 548 7.68 9.23 2.95
C GLY A 548 8.40 10.04 4.03
N PHE A 549 7.85 11.19 4.44
CA PHE A 549 8.32 11.95 5.61
C PHE A 549 8.11 11.18 6.92
N TRP A 550 6.93 10.58 7.14
CA TRP A 550 6.65 9.81 8.37
C TRP A 550 7.50 8.55 8.48
N VAL A 551 7.73 7.85 7.36
CA VAL A 551 8.64 6.70 7.26
C VAL A 551 10.07 7.12 7.62
N ASN A 552 10.59 8.19 7.00
CA ASN A 552 11.90 8.74 7.34
C ASN A 552 12.02 9.19 8.81
N LEU A 553 10.95 9.75 9.38
CA LEU A 553 10.94 10.19 10.77
C LEU A 553 11.02 8.99 11.71
N ALA A 554 10.20 7.95 11.50
CA ALA A 554 10.19 6.73 12.29
C ALA A 554 11.59 6.11 12.39
N ASN A 555 12.24 5.88 11.24
CA ASN A 555 13.61 5.34 11.17
C ASN A 555 14.66 6.17 11.92
N ARG A 556 14.42 7.47 12.13
CA ARG A 556 15.34 8.37 12.86
C ARG A 556 14.97 8.54 14.33
N VAL A 557 13.80 8.09 14.79
CA VAL A 557 13.40 8.15 16.22
C VAL A 557 14.43 7.48 17.14
N PRO A 558 14.94 6.26 16.88
CA PRO A 558 15.96 5.63 17.73
C PRO A 558 17.19 6.52 17.93
N VAL A 559 17.71 7.09 16.83
CA VAL A 559 18.91 7.92 16.82
C VAL A 559 18.67 9.24 17.54
N PHE A 560 17.60 9.97 17.20
CA PHE A 560 17.29 11.26 17.80
C PHE A 560 16.92 11.14 19.29
N GLY A 561 16.15 10.13 19.69
CA GLY A 561 15.81 9.90 21.10
C GLY A 561 17.04 9.55 21.93
N THR A 562 17.89 8.63 21.43
CA THR A 562 19.15 8.25 22.08
C THR A 562 20.10 9.44 22.20
N ALA A 563 20.29 10.22 21.14
CA ALA A 563 21.10 11.44 21.15
C ALA A 563 20.56 12.50 22.13
N ALA A 564 19.24 12.66 22.25
CA ALA A 564 18.62 13.56 23.21
C ALA A 564 18.87 13.11 24.67
N PHE A 565 18.76 11.81 24.97
CA PHE A 565 19.09 11.29 26.30
C PHE A 565 20.58 11.43 26.64
N PHE A 566 21.48 11.20 25.68
CA PHE A 566 22.91 11.50 25.86
C PHE A 566 23.19 12.99 26.06
N GLY A 567 22.49 13.89 25.36
CA GLY A 567 22.58 15.34 25.56
C GLY A 567 22.20 15.76 26.99
N VAL A 568 21.06 15.26 27.49
CA VAL A 568 20.62 15.54 28.87
C VAL A 568 21.55 14.89 29.90
N LEU A 569 22.08 13.69 29.63
CA LEU A 569 23.12 13.05 30.46
C LEU A 569 24.35 13.97 30.60
N CYS A 570 24.93 14.42 29.49
CA CYS A 570 26.09 15.31 29.51
C CYS A 570 25.81 16.62 30.28
N LEU A 571 24.66 17.26 30.06
CA LEU A 571 24.25 18.47 30.79
C LEU A 571 24.10 18.21 32.31
N SER A 572 23.53 17.06 32.69
CA SER A 572 23.38 16.68 34.10
C SER A 572 24.72 16.40 34.79
N LEU A 573 25.67 15.76 34.10
CA LEU A 573 27.03 15.53 34.61
C LEU A 573 27.79 16.85 34.80
N VAL A 574 27.66 17.81 33.87
CA VAL A 574 28.20 19.17 34.03
C VAL A 574 27.57 19.88 35.23
N ALA A 575 26.25 19.78 35.43
CA ALA A 575 25.57 20.37 36.57
C ALA A 575 26.02 19.76 37.93
N VAL A 576 26.29 18.45 37.96
CA VAL A 576 26.88 17.77 39.14
C VAL A 576 28.31 18.24 39.39
N ALA A 577 29.15 18.31 38.36
CA ALA A 577 30.54 18.77 38.47
C ALA A 577 30.62 20.23 38.98
N VAL A 578 29.83 21.14 38.40
CA VAL A 578 29.73 22.53 38.85
C VAL A 578 29.25 22.61 40.30
N SER A 579 28.22 21.83 40.67
CA SER A 579 27.73 21.76 42.06
C SER A 579 28.82 21.25 43.03
N GLY A 580 29.61 20.26 42.61
CA GLY A 580 30.77 19.75 43.34
C GLY A 580 31.83 20.82 43.57
N VAL A 581 32.23 21.56 42.53
CA VAL A 581 33.19 22.68 42.64
C VAL A 581 32.67 23.76 43.60
N PHE A 582 31.37 24.11 43.54
CA PHE A 582 30.76 25.04 44.50
C PHE A 582 30.78 24.50 45.94
N LEU A 583 30.55 23.20 46.15
CA LEU A 583 30.61 22.56 47.47
C LEU A 583 32.04 22.56 48.04
N VAL A 584 33.05 22.21 47.23
CA VAL A 584 34.47 22.24 47.62
C VAL A 584 34.89 23.67 47.95
N LYS A 585 34.62 24.65 47.08
CA LYS A 585 34.94 26.08 47.30
C LYS A 585 34.23 26.66 48.54
N ARG A 586 33.03 26.16 48.87
CA ARG A 586 32.32 26.49 50.12
C ARG A 586 32.98 25.86 51.34
N ARG A 587 33.36 24.57 51.29
CA ARG A 587 34.05 23.85 52.37
C ARG A 587 35.41 24.49 52.70
N SER A 588 36.20 24.83 51.69
CA SER A 588 37.50 25.50 51.87
C SER A 588 37.35 26.87 52.54
N ARG A 589 36.32 27.66 52.16
CA ARG A 589 36.00 28.92 52.84
C ARG A 589 35.57 28.73 54.30
N THR A 590 34.80 27.68 54.61
CA THR A 590 34.42 27.38 56.00
C THR A 590 35.62 26.93 56.85
N HIS A 591 36.54 26.13 56.30
CA HIS A 591 37.79 25.78 57.00
C HIS A 591 38.69 27.01 57.23
N ALA A 592 38.84 27.88 56.23
CA ALA A 592 39.63 29.12 56.37
C ALA A 592 39.07 30.06 57.46
N ILE A 593 37.74 30.17 57.56
CA ILE A 593 37.08 30.97 58.62
C ILE A 593 37.28 30.30 59.99
N ALA A 594 37.07 28.98 60.10
CA ALA A 594 37.27 28.26 61.37
C ALA A 594 38.73 28.31 61.87
N SER A 595 39.70 28.33 60.95
CA SER A 595 41.12 28.50 61.27
C SER A 595 41.49 29.92 61.73
N ALA A 596 40.67 30.92 61.40
CA ALA A 596 40.83 32.28 61.89
C ALA A 596 40.18 32.47 63.27
N ASP A 597 38.97 31.93 63.48
CA ASP A 597 38.27 31.91 64.79
C ASP A 597 39.08 31.18 65.87
N GLY A 598 39.85 30.14 65.50
CA GLY A 598 40.74 29.46 66.45
C GLY A 598 41.90 30.35 66.92
N SER A 599 42.37 31.27 66.08
CA SER A 599 43.52 32.14 66.38
C SER A 599 43.18 33.34 67.29
N SER A 600 41.91 33.57 67.62
CA SER A 600 41.46 34.67 68.48
C SER A 600 40.94 34.20 69.84
N LYS A 601 41.41 33.04 70.32
CA LYS A 601 41.12 32.53 71.67
C LYS A 601 42.35 32.30 72.53
N ASP A 602 43.52 32.16 71.93
CA ASP A 602 44.79 32.03 72.65
C ASP A 602 45.42 33.40 72.99
N SER A 603 44.73 34.51 72.70
CA SER A 603 45.18 35.89 72.97
C SER A 603 44.81 36.42 74.35
N ASP A 604 43.78 35.86 75.00
CA ASP A 604 43.14 36.45 76.19
C ASP A 604 43.61 35.75 77.48
N THR A 605 44.85 35.27 77.53
CA THR A 605 45.38 34.53 78.72
C THR A 605 46.89 34.72 78.98
N ILE A 606 47.47 35.85 78.57
CA ILE A 606 48.62 36.47 79.24
C ILE A 606 48.38 37.99 79.29
N ASP A 607 47.94 38.52 80.42
CA ASP A 607 48.78 39.45 81.21
C ASP A 607 48.25 39.61 82.65
N SER A 608 49.05 40.27 83.50
CA SER A 608 48.94 40.27 84.98
C SER A 608 47.97 41.29 85.59
#